data_AF-A0A7X7KBV5-F1
#
_entry.id   AF-A0A7X7KBV5-F1
#
_cell.length_a   1.000
_cell.length_b   1.000
_cell.length_c   1.000
_cell.angle_alpha   90.00
_cell.angle_beta   90.00
_cell.angle_gamma   90.00
#
_symmetry.space_group_name_H-M   'P 1'
#
loop_
_entity.id
_entity.type
_entity.pdbx_description
1 polymer ?
#
loop_
_entity_poly.entity_id
_entity_poly.type
_entity_poly.pdbx_seq_one_letter_code
_entity_poly.pdbx_strand_id
1 'polypeptide(L)'
;PPSEREKANVVRAPQVAVAERIQPTLDALNDENWESSFYKMISVIHSDQSMDPILKANLLQQVLEVGVRGSYCLEKTFQGHCQWFNKERLNAFANWLDPNDAVANQARTTTAKALEDFPDIAQSGAMAAEDLKALRQRRVPEYRWVGWLHKTRDGRCECLMRQSPNQEGTLVTVFRSENPRFVTIGRYRGKAATIDTKAPLVMGRPVFLQIP
;
A
#
# COMPACT_ATOMS: atom_id res chain seq x y z
N PRO A 1 -48.40 32.91 -5.13
CA PRO A 1 -48.18 31.46 -4.93
C PRO A 1 -47.69 30.81 -6.23
N PRO A 2 -46.46 30.27 -6.29
CA PRO A 2 -46.01 29.61 -7.51
C PRO A 2 -46.84 28.33 -7.71
N SER A 3 -47.34 28.17 -8.93
CA SER A 3 -48.23 27.10 -9.38
C SER A 3 -47.60 25.71 -9.31
N GLU A 4 -48.39 24.71 -8.94
CA GLU A 4 -48.08 23.27 -8.80
C GLU A 4 -47.61 22.54 -10.08
N ARG A 5 -47.06 23.23 -11.09
CA ARG A 5 -46.74 22.63 -12.41
C ARG A 5 -45.26 22.36 -12.71
N GLU A 6 -44.35 22.52 -11.77
CA GLU A 6 -42.92 22.22 -12.00
C GLU A 6 -42.26 21.52 -10.80
N LYS A 7 -42.93 20.51 -10.23
CA LYS A 7 -42.18 19.40 -9.61
C LYS A 7 -41.64 18.53 -10.73
N ALA A 8 -40.67 19.04 -11.48
CA ALA A 8 -39.82 18.21 -12.31
C ALA A 8 -39.32 17.09 -11.39
N ASN A 9 -39.65 15.86 -11.74
CA ASN A 9 -39.19 14.68 -11.03
C ASN A 9 -37.67 14.70 -11.16
N VAL A 10 -36.96 15.29 -10.19
CA VAL A 10 -35.50 15.40 -10.19
C VAL A 10 -34.97 13.99 -10.01
N VAL A 11 -34.87 13.26 -11.11
CA VAL A 11 -34.21 11.96 -11.15
C VAL A 11 -32.76 12.24 -10.81
N ARG A 12 -32.35 11.84 -9.60
CA ARG A 12 -30.98 11.99 -9.13
C ARG A 12 -30.04 11.31 -10.13
N ALA A 13 -28.93 11.97 -10.45
CA ALA A 13 -27.95 11.38 -11.33
C ALA A 13 -27.30 10.15 -10.66
N PRO A 14 -27.14 9.01 -11.36
CA PRO A 14 -26.62 7.75 -10.79
C PRO A 14 -25.31 7.91 -10.00
N GLN A 15 -24.40 8.76 -10.49
CA GLN A 15 -23.12 9.05 -9.86
C GLN A 15 -23.25 9.71 -8.47
N VAL A 16 -24.36 10.40 -8.20
CA VAL A 16 -24.63 10.97 -6.87
C VAL A 16 -24.86 9.87 -5.85
N ALA A 17 -25.60 8.81 -6.22
CA ALA A 17 -25.84 7.68 -5.34
C ALA A 17 -24.54 6.93 -5.01
N VAL A 18 -23.64 6.80 -5.99
CA VAL A 18 -22.32 6.19 -5.77
C VAL A 18 -21.45 7.08 -4.88
N ALA A 19 -21.42 8.40 -5.12
CA ALA A 19 -20.69 9.33 -4.28
C ALA A 19 -21.19 9.30 -2.83
N GLU A 20 -22.50 9.31 -2.58
CA GLU A 20 -23.09 9.20 -1.24
C GLU A 20 -22.71 7.88 -0.53
N ARG A 21 -22.57 6.77 -1.27
CA ARG A 21 -22.10 5.49 -0.71
C ARG A 21 -20.61 5.48 -0.38
N ILE A 22 -19.80 6.22 -1.13
CA ILE A 22 -18.34 6.29 -0.98
C ILE A 22 -17.94 7.33 0.06
N GLN A 23 -18.66 8.44 0.18
CA GLN A 23 -18.32 9.58 1.04
C GLN A 23 -17.95 9.17 2.48
N PRO A 24 -18.73 8.33 3.19
CA PRO A 24 -18.36 7.93 4.56
C PRO A 24 -17.05 7.14 4.63
N THR A 25 -16.69 6.45 3.55
CA THR A 25 -15.43 5.69 3.45
C THR A 25 -14.25 6.64 3.23
N LEU A 26 -14.43 7.71 2.44
CA LEU A 26 -13.44 8.77 2.27
C LEU A 26 -13.25 9.58 3.55
N ASP A 27 -14.33 9.94 4.24
CA ASP A 27 -14.28 10.72 5.47
C ASP A 27 -13.56 9.99 6.61
N ALA A 28 -13.62 8.66 6.60
CA ALA A 28 -12.96 7.80 7.58
C ALA A 28 -11.57 7.31 7.15
N LEU A 29 -11.10 7.65 5.94
CA LEU A 29 -9.86 7.14 5.36
C LEU A 29 -8.64 7.58 6.19
N ASN A 30 -7.80 6.61 6.55
CA ASN A 30 -6.54 6.80 7.25
C ASN A 30 -5.54 5.68 6.91
N ASP A 31 -4.32 5.78 7.45
CA ASP A 31 -3.25 4.82 7.18
C ASP A 31 -3.58 3.39 7.64
N GLU A 32 -4.41 3.21 8.68
CA GLU A 32 -4.74 1.89 9.22
C GLU A 32 -5.78 1.14 8.39
N ASN A 33 -6.65 1.87 7.69
CA ASN A 33 -7.76 1.35 6.91
C ASN A 33 -7.63 1.59 5.40
N TRP A 34 -6.44 1.96 4.93
CA TRP A 34 -6.18 2.26 3.52
C TRP A 34 -6.67 1.14 2.60
N GLU A 35 -6.21 -0.09 2.80
CA GLU A 35 -6.53 -1.21 1.92
C GLU A 35 -8.03 -1.52 1.88
N SER A 36 -8.68 -1.56 3.05
CA SER A 36 -10.10 -1.90 3.14
C SER A 36 -10.98 -0.79 2.57
N SER A 37 -10.59 0.47 2.75
CA SER A 37 -11.29 1.63 2.20
C SER A 37 -11.21 1.65 0.68
N PHE A 38 -10.02 1.50 0.10
CA PHE A 38 -9.86 1.45 -1.36
C PHE A 38 -10.57 0.25 -1.98
N TYR A 39 -10.45 -0.94 -1.39
CA TYR A 39 -11.20 -2.12 -1.86
C TYR A 39 -12.72 -1.89 -1.86
N LYS A 40 -13.24 -1.26 -0.80
CA LYS A 40 -14.68 -0.93 -0.71
C LYS A 40 -15.10 0.05 -1.79
N MET A 41 -14.32 1.11 -2.04
CA MET A 41 -14.60 2.07 -3.10
C MET A 41 -14.60 1.42 -4.50
N ILE A 42 -13.57 0.61 -4.80
CA ILE A 42 -13.47 -0.17 -6.04
C ILE A 42 -14.70 -1.05 -6.22
N SER A 43 -15.08 -1.77 -5.16
CA SER A 43 -16.24 -2.67 -5.18
C SER A 43 -17.56 -1.93 -5.41
N VAL A 44 -17.75 -0.77 -4.77
CA VAL A 44 -18.95 0.06 -4.95
C VAL A 44 -19.05 0.58 -6.38
N ILE A 45 -17.96 1.07 -6.96
CA ILE A 45 -17.94 1.60 -8.34
C ILE A 45 -18.18 0.47 -9.35
N HIS A 46 -17.49 -0.66 -9.18
CA HIS A 46 -17.57 -1.80 -10.10
C HIS A 46 -18.99 -2.41 -10.13
N SER A 47 -19.60 -2.60 -8.96
CA SER A 47 -20.92 -3.22 -8.82
C SER A 47 -22.10 -2.35 -9.27
N ASP A 48 -21.92 -1.04 -9.44
CA ASP A 48 -23.01 -0.13 -9.81
C ASP A 48 -23.45 -0.35 -11.27
N GLN A 49 -24.69 -0.75 -11.52
CA GLN A 49 -25.18 -1.01 -12.89
C GLN A 49 -25.79 0.23 -13.57
N SER A 50 -25.90 1.34 -12.85
CA SER A 50 -26.64 2.53 -13.29
C SER A 50 -25.75 3.64 -13.84
N MET A 51 -24.46 3.62 -13.49
CA MET A 51 -23.48 4.60 -13.93
C MET A 51 -23.16 4.46 -15.43
N ASP A 52 -22.96 5.61 -16.09
CA ASP A 52 -22.44 5.64 -17.45
C ASP A 52 -21.12 4.83 -17.54
N PRO A 53 -20.96 3.92 -18.52
CA PRO A 53 -19.78 3.07 -18.63
C PRO A 53 -18.46 3.83 -18.70
N ILE A 54 -18.42 4.97 -19.41
CA ILE A 54 -17.22 5.80 -19.55
C ILE A 54 -16.86 6.41 -18.19
N LEU A 55 -17.86 6.96 -17.50
CA LEU A 55 -17.67 7.52 -16.16
C LEU A 55 -17.21 6.44 -15.16
N LYS A 56 -17.83 5.26 -15.19
CA LYS A 56 -17.46 4.13 -14.33
C LYS A 56 -16.01 3.71 -14.56
N ALA A 57 -15.62 3.53 -15.82
CA ALA A 57 -14.24 3.16 -16.17
C ALA A 57 -13.23 4.20 -15.66
N ASN A 58 -13.51 5.49 -15.88
CA ASN A 58 -12.65 6.58 -15.42
C ASN A 58 -12.51 6.61 -13.90
N LEU A 59 -13.63 6.53 -13.16
CA LEU A 59 -13.60 6.52 -11.69
C LEU A 59 -12.90 5.28 -11.14
N LEU A 60 -13.18 4.11 -11.72
CA LEU A 60 -12.57 2.85 -11.31
C LEU A 60 -11.05 2.90 -11.52
N GLN A 61 -10.59 3.37 -12.67
CA GLN A 61 -9.17 3.57 -12.96
C GLN A 61 -8.52 4.54 -11.96
N GLN A 62 -9.13 5.71 -11.71
CA GLN A 62 -8.58 6.70 -10.78
C GLN A 62 -8.45 6.14 -9.35
N VAL A 63 -9.50 5.48 -8.85
CA VAL A 63 -9.49 4.90 -7.50
C VAL A 63 -8.46 3.77 -7.39
N LEU A 64 -8.35 2.91 -8.41
CA LEU A 64 -7.33 1.88 -8.47
C LEU A 64 -5.93 2.48 -8.44
N GLU A 65 -5.64 3.43 -9.32
CA GLU A 65 -4.32 4.05 -9.43
C GLU A 65 -3.86 4.74 -8.15
N VAL A 66 -4.77 5.41 -7.42
CA VAL A 66 -4.44 6.01 -6.13
C VAL A 66 -4.24 4.92 -5.07
N GLY A 67 -5.13 3.92 -5.03
CA GLY A 67 -5.07 2.84 -4.04
C GLY A 67 -3.78 2.03 -4.12
N VAL A 68 -3.36 1.66 -5.33
CA VAL A 68 -2.11 0.89 -5.55
C VAL A 68 -0.87 1.69 -5.19
N ARG A 69 -0.84 3.02 -5.42
CA ARG A 69 0.32 3.85 -5.07
C ARG A 69 0.53 3.96 -3.56
N GLY A 70 -0.53 3.85 -2.76
CA GLY A 70 -0.45 3.98 -1.31
C GLY A 70 -0.29 2.66 -0.54
N SER A 71 -0.40 1.50 -1.20
CA SER A 71 -0.27 0.20 -0.52
C SER A 71 0.43 -0.83 -1.39
N TYR A 72 1.51 -1.39 -0.85
CA TYR A 72 2.25 -2.50 -1.47
C TYR A 72 1.35 -3.74 -1.69
N CYS A 73 0.44 -4.03 -0.77
CA CYS A 73 -0.48 -5.18 -0.90
C CYS A 73 -1.46 -4.98 -2.06
N LEU A 74 -2.00 -3.77 -2.20
CA LEU A 74 -2.88 -3.43 -3.33
C LEU A 74 -2.09 -3.39 -4.63
N GLU A 75 -0.90 -2.79 -4.66
CA GLU A 75 -0.04 -2.77 -5.84
C GLU A 75 0.19 -4.17 -6.38
N LYS A 76 0.67 -5.08 -5.52
CA LYS A 76 0.98 -6.46 -5.91
C LYS A 76 -0.22 -7.20 -6.51
N THR A 77 -1.45 -6.90 -6.08
CA THR A 77 -2.66 -7.66 -6.42
C THR A 77 -3.56 -7.00 -7.47
N PHE A 78 -3.53 -5.67 -7.59
CA PHE A 78 -4.33 -4.89 -8.53
C PHE A 78 -3.51 -4.28 -9.68
N GLN A 79 -2.19 -4.53 -9.75
CA GLN A 79 -1.38 -4.09 -10.89
C GLN A 79 -1.91 -4.64 -12.22
N GLY A 80 -2.44 -5.87 -12.24
CA GLY A 80 -3.09 -6.46 -13.42
C GLY A 80 -4.32 -5.66 -13.89
N HIS A 81 -5.14 -5.17 -12.95
CA HIS A 81 -6.29 -4.31 -13.24
C HIS A 81 -5.86 -2.95 -13.81
N CYS A 82 -4.79 -2.36 -13.28
CA CYS A 82 -4.24 -1.11 -13.82
C CYS A 82 -3.69 -1.32 -15.25
N GLN A 83 -3.01 -2.44 -15.50
CA GLN A 83 -2.51 -2.80 -16.83
C GLN A 83 -3.64 -3.06 -17.82
N TRP A 84 -4.76 -3.61 -17.37
CA TRP A 84 -5.96 -3.81 -18.19
C TRP A 84 -6.48 -2.48 -18.75
N PHE A 85 -6.61 -1.44 -17.92
CA PHE A 85 -7.03 -0.10 -18.40
C PHE A 85 -6.08 0.48 -19.44
N ASN A 86 -4.77 0.31 -19.26
CA ASN A 86 -3.75 0.75 -20.22
C ASN A 86 -3.83 0.01 -21.57
N LYS A 87 -4.23 -1.28 -21.53
CA LYS A 87 -4.35 -2.13 -22.72
C LYS A 87 -5.63 -1.81 -23.51
N GLU A 88 -6.75 -1.67 -22.83
CA GLU A 88 -8.06 -1.44 -23.48
C GLU A 88 -8.18 -0.06 -24.15
N ARG A 89 -7.32 0.90 -23.77
CA ARG A 89 -7.26 2.25 -24.38
C ARG A 89 -8.64 2.91 -24.50
N LEU A 90 -9.42 2.81 -23.43
CA LEU A 90 -10.77 3.37 -23.36
C LEU A 90 -10.72 4.89 -23.60
N ASN A 91 -11.64 5.42 -24.40
CA ASN A 91 -11.66 6.84 -24.73
C ASN A 91 -12.20 7.66 -23.56
N ALA A 92 -11.30 8.06 -22.65
CA ALA A 92 -11.63 8.87 -21.47
C ALA A 92 -12.10 10.31 -21.81
N PHE A 93 -11.87 10.78 -23.04
CA PHE A 93 -12.15 12.16 -23.47
C PHE A 93 -13.45 12.31 -24.27
N ALA A 94 -14.19 11.22 -24.49
CA ALA A 94 -15.50 11.31 -25.15
C ALA A 94 -16.45 12.20 -24.34
N ASN A 95 -17.22 13.05 -25.01
CA ASN A 95 -18.21 13.92 -24.36
C ASN A 95 -19.44 13.11 -23.92
N TRP A 96 -19.27 12.31 -22.87
CA TRP A 96 -20.29 11.39 -22.37
C TRP A 96 -21.55 12.10 -21.86
N LEU A 97 -21.45 13.41 -21.55
CA LEU A 97 -22.57 14.26 -21.13
C LEU A 97 -23.54 14.58 -22.28
N ASP A 98 -23.09 14.53 -23.53
CA ASP A 98 -23.96 14.75 -24.70
C ASP A 98 -24.51 13.40 -25.21
N PRO A 99 -25.84 13.16 -25.13
CA PRO A 99 -26.43 11.93 -25.65
C PRO A 99 -26.42 11.86 -27.19
N ASN A 100 -26.30 13.00 -27.88
CA ASN A 100 -26.31 13.07 -29.34
C ASN A 100 -24.92 12.95 -29.96
N ASP A 101 -23.87 12.92 -29.13
CA ASP A 101 -22.49 12.73 -29.61
C ASP A 101 -22.30 11.28 -30.07
N ALA A 102 -22.12 11.10 -31.39
CA ALA A 102 -21.91 9.80 -32.01
C ALA A 102 -20.63 9.10 -31.53
N VAL A 103 -19.56 9.87 -31.25
CA VAL A 103 -18.29 9.36 -30.73
C VAL A 103 -18.47 8.89 -29.29
N ALA A 104 -19.21 9.64 -28.48
CA ALA A 104 -19.53 9.24 -27.10
C ALA A 104 -20.42 8.01 -27.05
N ASN A 105 -21.43 7.90 -27.93
CA ASN A 105 -22.27 6.71 -28.05
C ASN A 105 -21.44 5.46 -28.38
N GLN A 106 -20.54 5.55 -29.37
CA GLN A 106 -19.65 4.45 -29.72
C GLN A 106 -18.72 4.10 -28.55
N ALA A 107 -18.12 5.11 -27.90
CA ALA A 107 -17.24 4.91 -26.75
C ALA A 107 -17.96 4.25 -25.57
N ARG A 108 -19.23 4.60 -25.29
CA ARG A 108 -20.05 3.95 -24.25
C ARG A 108 -20.23 2.47 -24.54
N THR A 109 -20.61 2.12 -25.77
CA THR A 109 -20.81 0.71 -26.15
C THR A 109 -19.52 -0.10 -26.04
N THR A 110 -18.40 0.44 -26.53
CA THR A 110 -17.09 -0.22 -26.42
C THR A 110 -16.66 -0.37 -24.96
N THR A 111 -16.84 0.67 -24.16
CA THR A 111 -16.46 0.65 -22.74
C THR A 111 -17.31 -0.32 -21.93
N ALA A 112 -18.63 -0.36 -22.17
CA ALA A 112 -19.52 -1.32 -21.53
C ALA A 112 -19.09 -2.76 -21.79
N LYS A 113 -18.79 -3.09 -23.06
CA LYS A 113 -18.29 -4.42 -23.45
C LYS A 113 -16.95 -4.74 -22.81
N ALA A 114 -16.00 -3.80 -22.82
CA ALA A 114 -14.71 -4.02 -22.18
C ALA A 114 -14.90 -4.33 -20.68
N LEU A 115 -15.75 -3.57 -19.98
CA LEU A 115 -16.01 -3.79 -18.55
C LEU A 115 -16.64 -5.16 -18.23
N GLU A 116 -17.24 -5.87 -19.18
CA GLU A 116 -17.68 -7.26 -18.99
C GLU A 116 -16.49 -8.23 -18.83
N ASP A 117 -15.38 -7.93 -19.50
CA ASP A 117 -14.11 -8.68 -19.43
C ASP A 117 -13.17 -8.13 -18.34
N PHE A 118 -13.67 -7.30 -17.43
CA PHE A 118 -12.87 -6.70 -16.36
C PHE A 118 -12.37 -7.78 -15.38
N PRO A 119 -11.08 -7.77 -14.97
CA PRO A 119 -10.56 -8.82 -14.10
C PRO A 119 -11.25 -8.86 -12.74
N ASP A 120 -11.44 -10.06 -12.18
CA ASP A 120 -12.15 -10.25 -10.91
C ASP A 120 -11.51 -9.46 -9.76
N ILE A 121 -12.28 -8.52 -9.20
CA ILE A 121 -11.87 -7.70 -8.06
C ILE A 121 -11.93 -8.45 -6.73
N ALA A 122 -12.83 -9.44 -6.60
CA ALA A 122 -13.04 -10.15 -5.35
C ALA A 122 -11.85 -11.04 -5.01
N GLN A 123 -11.32 -11.74 -6.03
CA GLN A 123 -10.10 -12.52 -5.91
C GLN A 123 -8.90 -11.64 -5.50
N SER A 124 -8.64 -10.53 -6.19
CA SER A 124 -7.54 -9.62 -5.84
C SER A 124 -7.71 -8.99 -4.46
N GLY A 125 -8.93 -8.64 -4.07
CA GLY A 125 -9.24 -8.15 -2.73
C GLY A 125 -8.92 -9.17 -1.64
N ALA A 126 -9.29 -10.44 -1.84
CA ALA A 126 -8.97 -11.52 -0.90
C ALA A 126 -7.45 -11.74 -0.79
N MET A 127 -6.73 -11.71 -1.91
CA MET A 127 -5.26 -11.82 -1.92
C MET A 127 -4.60 -10.65 -1.20
N ALA A 128 -5.08 -9.42 -1.41
CA ALA A 128 -4.55 -8.23 -0.74
C ALA A 128 -4.76 -8.30 0.77
N ALA A 129 -5.92 -8.78 1.22
CA ALA A 129 -6.23 -8.95 2.63
C ALA A 129 -5.31 -9.99 3.30
N GLU A 130 -5.04 -11.12 2.65
CA GLU A 130 -4.13 -12.14 3.18
C GLU A 130 -2.67 -11.64 3.21
N ASP A 131 -2.22 -10.94 2.17
CA ASP A 131 -0.89 -10.32 2.14
C ASP A 131 -0.73 -9.27 3.26
N LEU A 132 -1.74 -8.42 3.49
CA LEU A 132 -1.73 -7.43 4.58
C LEU A 132 -1.67 -8.11 5.94
N LYS A 133 -2.45 -9.19 6.14
CA LYS A 133 -2.42 -9.98 7.36
C LYS A 133 -1.05 -10.61 7.59
N ALA A 134 -0.44 -11.18 6.56
CA ALA A 134 0.90 -11.77 6.62
C ALA A 134 1.96 -10.71 6.97
N LEU A 135 1.88 -9.51 6.38
CA LEU A 135 2.78 -8.40 6.71
C LEU A 135 2.62 -7.95 8.16
N ARG A 136 1.38 -7.79 8.64
CA ARG A 136 1.11 -7.40 10.04
C ARG A 136 1.56 -8.45 11.05
N GLN A 137 1.55 -9.73 10.68
CA GLN A 137 2.02 -10.83 11.52
C GLN A 137 3.54 -11.00 11.50
N ARG A 138 4.23 -10.44 10.50
CA ARG A 138 5.67 -10.59 10.35
C ARG A 138 6.39 -9.83 11.47
N ARG A 139 6.93 -10.58 12.43
CA ARG A 139 7.83 -10.02 13.45
C ARG A 139 9.12 -9.57 12.77
N VAL A 140 9.33 -8.28 12.73
CA VAL A 140 10.61 -7.69 12.32
C VAL A 140 11.48 -7.62 13.58
N PRO A 141 12.74 -8.08 13.54
CA PRO A 141 13.61 -7.97 14.70
C PRO A 141 13.74 -6.50 15.13
N GLU A 142 13.64 -6.24 16.42
CA GLU A 142 13.86 -4.90 16.95
C GLU A 142 15.38 -4.66 17.04
N TYR A 143 15.84 -3.54 16.47
CA TYR A 143 17.25 -3.14 16.54
C TYR A 143 17.40 -1.93 17.45
N ARG A 144 18.05 -2.11 18.59
CA ARG A 144 18.38 -1.01 19.51
C ARG A 144 19.84 -0.65 19.39
N TRP A 145 20.16 0.63 19.22
CA TRP A 145 21.55 1.08 19.29
C TRP A 145 22.06 0.96 20.73
N VAL A 146 23.17 0.26 20.94
CA VAL A 146 23.70 -0.04 22.29
C VAL A 146 25.10 0.50 22.53
N GLY A 147 25.82 0.89 21.48
CA GLY A 147 27.18 1.40 21.63
C GLY A 147 27.96 1.44 20.32
N TRP A 148 29.28 1.33 20.43
CA TRP A 148 30.18 1.25 19.28
C TRP A 148 31.31 0.25 19.52
N LEU A 149 31.90 -0.23 18.42
CA LEU A 149 33.09 -1.07 18.47
C LEU A 149 34.30 -0.26 18.91
N HIS A 150 34.97 -0.72 19.97
CA HIS A 150 36.18 -0.12 20.52
C HIS A 150 37.29 -1.16 20.59
N LYS A 151 38.54 -0.71 20.38
CA LYS A 151 39.73 -1.54 20.57
C LYS A 151 40.45 -1.04 21.82
N THR A 152 40.57 -1.91 22.82
CA THR A 152 41.29 -1.62 24.05
C THR A 152 42.79 -1.50 23.78
N ARG A 153 43.53 -0.94 24.75
CA ARG A 153 44.99 -0.80 24.67
C ARG A 153 45.70 -2.16 24.51
N ASP A 154 45.12 -3.22 25.07
CA ASP A 154 45.62 -4.60 24.96
C ASP A 154 45.31 -5.25 23.60
N GLY A 155 44.70 -4.51 22.68
CA GLY A 155 44.34 -4.99 21.34
C GLY A 155 43.04 -5.79 21.27
N ARG A 156 42.32 -5.98 22.38
CA ARG A 156 41.02 -6.68 22.40
C ARG A 156 39.93 -5.79 21.83
N CYS A 157 39.03 -6.38 21.05
CA CYS A 157 37.85 -5.69 20.54
C CYS A 157 36.67 -5.89 21.51
N GLU A 158 36.01 -4.81 21.88
CA GLU A 158 34.84 -4.80 22.75
C GLU A 158 33.74 -3.89 22.19
N CYS A 159 32.51 -4.13 22.62
CA CYS A 159 31.42 -3.18 22.40
C CYS A 159 31.39 -2.23 23.59
N LEU A 160 31.79 -0.97 23.37
CA LEU A 160 31.71 0.06 24.38
C LEU A 160 30.27 0.57 24.42
N MET A 161 29.56 0.21 25.49
CA MET A 161 28.15 0.53 25.68
C MET A 161 28.00 1.71 26.63
N ARG A 162 27.08 2.63 26.32
CA ARG A 162 26.72 3.72 27.24
C ARG A 162 25.86 3.22 28.40
N GLN A 163 24.99 2.26 28.12
CA GLN A 163 24.11 1.61 29.10
C GLN A 163 24.00 0.13 28.74
N SER A 164 24.05 -0.72 29.76
CA SER A 164 23.84 -2.16 29.62
C SER A 164 22.39 -2.42 29.21
N PRO A 165 22.14 -3.10 28.07
CA PRO A 165 20.78 -3.48 27.68
C PRO A 165 20.12 -4.38 28.73
N ASN A 166 18.80 -4.22 28.90
CA ASN A 166 17.98 -5.05 29.80
C ASN A 166 17.55 -6.38 29.17
N GLN A 167 17.80 -6.57 27.87
CA GLN A 167 17.41 -7.75 27.10
C GLN A 167 18.66 -8.39 26.48
N GLU A 168 18.62 -9.71 26.34
CA GLU A 168 19.64 -10.46 25.62
C GLU A 168 19.38 -10.43 24.12
N GLY A 169 20.42 -10.60 23.32
CA GLY A 169 20.26 -10.57 21.87
C GLY A 169 21.57 -10.73 21.10
N THR A 170 21.46 -10.55 19.79
CA THR A 170 22.60 -10.62 18.88
C THR A 170 23.18 -9.23 18.67
N LEU A 171 24.50 -9.09 18.79
CA LEU A 171 25.17 -7.84 18.48
C LEU A 171 25.45 -7.80 16.98
N VAL A 172 24.98 -6.75 16.33
CA VAL A 172 25.14 -6.54 14.89
C VAL A 172 25.72 -5.15 14.61
N THR A 173 26.44 -5.02 13.52
CA THR A 173 26.86 -3.71 12.97
C THR A 173 26.43 -3.60 11.52
N VAL A 174 26.25 -2.38 11.03
CA VAL A 174 25.98 -2.15 9.60
C VAL A 174 27.31 -2.21 8.86
N PHE A 175 27.44 -3.19 7.97
CA PHE A 175 28.57 -3.26 7.06
C PHE A 175 28.24 -2.50 5.78
N ARG A 176 28.92 -1.37 5.58
CA ARG A 176 28.81 -0.58 4.36
C ARG A 176 29.59 -1.27 3.24
N SER A 177 28.85 -1.81 2.28
CA SER A 177 29.29 -2.31 0.98
C SER A 177 28.31 -1.78 -0.09
N GLU A 178 28.48 -2.17 -1.36
CA GLU A 178 27.50 -1.85 -2.42
C GLU A 178 26.07 -2.22 -2.02
N ASN A 179 25.91 -3.33 -1.29
CA ASN A 179 24.68 -3.70 -0.58
C ASN A 179 24.90 -3.63 0.94
N PRO A 180 24.44 -2.58 1.64
CA PRO A 180 24.54 -2.49 3.09
C PRO A 180 23.79 -3.64 3.77
N ARG A 181 24.44 -4.29 4.75
CA ARG A 181 23.82 -5.39 5.49
C ARG A 181 24.19 -5.35 6.97
N PHE A 182 23.30 -5.85 7.81
CA PHE A 182 23.63 -6.17 9.19
C PHE A 182 24.56 -7.38 9.20
N VAL A 183 25.67 -7.26 9.92
CA VAL A 183 26.61 -8.35 10.14
C VAL A 183 26.67 -8.62 11.63
N THR A 184 26.48 -9.88 11.99
CA THR A 184 26.65 -10.35 13.36
C THR A 184 28.11 -10.22 13.77
N ILE A 185 28.34 -9.51 14.87
CA ILE A 185 29.66 -9.30 15.46
C ILE A 185 29.79 -9.91 16.85
N GLY A 186 28.71 -10.47 17.40
CA GLY A 186 28.74 -11.02 18.75
C GLY A 186 27.36 -11.30 19.34
N ARG A 187 27.34 -11.52 20.66
CA ARG A 187 26.13 -11.71 21.46
C ARG A 187 26.22 -10.93 22.75
N TYR A 188 25.07 -10.50 23.25
CA TYR A 188 24.95 -9.93 24.58
C TYR A 188 24.07 -10.86 25.43
N ARG A 189 24.66 -11.45 26.49
CA ARG A 189 24.01 -12.38 27.42
C ARG A 189 24.56 -12.18 28.83
N GLY A 190 23.73 -12.36 29.85
CA GLY A 190 24.16 -12.28 31.25
C GLY A 190 24.85 -10.97 31.61
N LYS A 191 24.41 -9.84 31.04
CA LYS A 191 25.01 -8.50 31.18
C LYS A 191 26.44 -8.34 30.62
N ALA A 192 26.91 -9.29 29.82
CA ALA A 192 28.22 -9.25 29.17
C ALA A 192 28.09 -9.28 27.65
N ALA A 193 28.93 -8.48 26.97
CA ALA A 193 29.06 -8.48 25.52
C ALA A 193 30.24 -9.36 25.11
N THR A 194 29.99 -10.34 24.23
CA THR A 194 31.02 -11.20 23.64
C THR A 194 31.13 -10.89 22.16
N ILE A 195 32.31 -10.47 21.71
CA ILE A 195 32.60 -10.15 20.31
C ILE A 195 33.24 -11.35 19.61
N ASP A 196 32.73 -11.70 18.43
CA ASP A 196 33.35 -12.68 17.54
C ASP A 196 34.49 -12.02 16.77
N THR A 197 35.72 -12.45 17.03
CA THR A 197 36.93 -11.92 16.39
C THR A 197 37.07 -12.31 14.92
N LYS A 198 36.29 -13.29 14.43
CA LYS A 198 36.25 -13.67 13.01
C LYS A 198 35.33 -12.78 12.18
N ALA A 199 34.49 -11.96 12.82
CA ALA A 199 33.60 -11.04 12.14
C ALA A 199 34.39 -9.87 11.52
N PRO A 200 33.86 -9.19 10.48
CA PRO A 200 34.47 -7.97 9.95
C PRO A 200 34.32 -6.81 10.94
N LEU A 201 35.28 -6.68 11.85
CA LEU A 201 35.30 -5.66 12.90
C LEU A 201 35.96 -4.37 12.40
N VAL A 202 35.18 -3.29 12.34
CA VAL A 202 35.69 -1.94 12.05
C VAL A 202 35.44 -1.06 13.26
N MET A 203 36.52 -0.50 13.82
CA MET A 203 36.45 0.31 15.03
C MET A 203 35.69 1.61 14.80
N GLY A 204 35.03 2.09 15.85
CA GLY A 204 34.19 3.28 15.81
C GLY A 204 32.81 3.06 15.19
N ARG A 205 32.49 1.86 14.70
CA ARG A 205 31.17 1.60 14.11
C ARG A 205 30.08 1.42 15.17
N PRO A 206 28.87 1.94 14.92
CA PRO A 206 27.72 1.66 15.76
C PRO A 206 27.43 0.16 15.87
N VAL A 207 27.08 -0.25 17.07
CA VAL A 207 26.62 -1.60 17.39
C VAL A 207 25.17 -1.53 17.80
N PHE A 208 24.37 -2.43 17.22
CA PHE A 208 22.96 -2.60 17.54
C PHE A 208 22.75 -3.96 18.20
N LEU A 209 21.85 -4.01 19.16
CA LEU A 209 21.32 -5.23 19.71
C LEU A 209 20.06 -5.60 18.92
N GLN A 210 20.13 -6.71 18.21
CA GLN A 210 18.99 -7.34 17.56
C GLN A 210 18.26 -8.23 18.58
N ILE A 211 17.02 -7.88 18.85
CA ILE A 211 16.15 -8.53 19.82
C ILE A 211 15.16 -9.42 19.05
N PRO A 212 15.04 -10.72 19.41
CA PRO A 212 14.14 -11.65 18.72
C PRO A 212 12.66 -11.28 18.79
#